data_AF-A0A4Y2DRY8-F1
#
_entry.id   AF-A0A4Y2DRY8-F1
#
_cell.length_a   1.000
_cell.length_b   1.000
_cell.length_c   1.000
_cell.angle_alpha   90.00
_cell.angle_beta   90.00
_cell.angle_gamma   90.00
#
_symmetry.space_group_name_H-M   'P 1'
#
loop_
_entity.id
_entity.type
_entity.pdbx_description
1 polymer ?
#
loop_
_entity_poly.entity_id
_entity_poly.type
_entity_poly.pdbx_seq_one_letter_code
_entity_poly.pdbx_strand_id
1 'polypeptide(L)'
;MIYRVVIRKKSYKPKSRSGKPYVTDIRCDRRIQKMASSQKMSVCEITRASLLHISKNTVHRQIIESGYMIHAKMVCTLSLSNLHISKRLQWAPNHMSYGDKWMAVLFGDEKNRTSMDLTGI
;
A
#
# COMPACT_ATOMS: atom_id res chain seq x y z
N MET A 1 -44.23 -27.75 10.30
CA MET A 1 -44.34 -26.37 9.78
C MET A 1 -43.38 -25.50 10.57
N ILE A 2 -42.34 -24.93 9.95
CA ILE A 2 -41.34 -24.12 10.68
C ILE A 2 -41.77 -22.65 10.64
N TYR A 3 -42.10 -22.08 11.78
CA TYR A 3 -42.46 -20.66 11.90
C TYR A 3 -41.19 -19.78 11.91
N ARG A 4 -41.16 -18.72 11.10
CA ARG A 4 -40.11 -17.68 11.14
C ARG A 4 -40.65 -16.46 11.88
N VAL A 5 -40.06 -16.14 13.03
CA VAL A 5 -40.46 -14.97 13.85
C VAL A 5 -40.05 -13.68 13.14
N VAL A 6 -41.03 -12.80 12.85
CA VAL A 6 -40.84 -11.57 12.05
C VAL A 6 -40.54 -10.34 12.91
N ILE A 7 -41.05 -10.24 14.15
CA ILE A 7 -40.80 -9.08 15.02
C ILE A 7 -40.61 -9.54 16.49
N ARG A 8 -39.53 -9.08 17.14
CA ARG A 8 -39.25 -9.29 18.58
C ARG A 8 -39.12 -7.93 19.28
N LYS A 9 -39.84 -7.74 20.40
CA LYS A 9 -39.87 -6.51 21.22
C LYS A 9 -38.56 -6.14 21.95
N LYS A 10 -37.52 -6.98 21.92
CA LYS A 10 -36.23 -6.75 22.59
C LYS A 10 -35.09 -6.99 21.60
N SER A 11 -34.11 -6.09 21.57
CA SER A 11 -32.95 -6.18 20.68
C SER A 11 -32.15 -7.46 20.95
N TYR A 12 -32.25 -8.43 20.03
CA TYR A 12 -31.48 -9.66 20.10
C TYR A 12 -30.05 -9.36 19.64
N LYS A 13 -29.08 -9.51 20.53
CA LYS A 13 -27.67 -9.57 20.13
C LYS A 13 -27.42 -10.96 19.55
N PRO A 14 -27.22 -11.11 18.22
CA PRO A 14 -26.88 -12.40 17.66
C PRO A 14 -25.57 -12.87 18.27
N LYS A 15 -25.48 -14.17 18.56
CA LYS A 15 -24.21 -14.79 18.97
C LYS A 15 -23.16 -14.51 17.89
N SER A 16 -21.96 -14.14 18.30
CA SER A 16 -20.83 -14.03 17.37
C SER A 16 -20.61 -15.37 16.70
N ARG A 17 -20.57 -15.37 15.36
CA ARG A 17 -20.18 -16.55 14.60
C ARG A 17 -18.67 -16.55 14.50
N SER A 18 -18.04 -17.66 14.84
CA SER A 18 -16.66 -17.89 14.43
C SER A 18 -16.62 -17.94 12.91
N GLY A 19 -15.75 -17.13 12.31
CA GLY A 19 -15.51 -17.17 10.88
C GLY A 19 -14.88 -18.51 10.45
N LYS A 20 -14.68 -18.68 9.15
CA LYS A 20 -13.92 -19.81 8.63
C LYS A 20 -12.51 -19.79 9.23
N PRO A 21 -11.97 -20.93 9.70
CA PRO A 21 -10.59 -20.99 10.18
C PRO A 21 -9.61 -20.59 9.08
N TYR A 22 -8.51 -19.96 9.47
CA TYR A 22 -7.43 -19.65 8.55
C TYR A 22 -6.83 -20.93 7.99
N VAL A 23 -6.51 -20.91 6.69
CA VAL A 23 -5.82 -22.03 6.01
C VAL A 23 -4.37 -22.14 6.48
N THR A 24 -3.85 -21.10 7.12
CA THR A 24 -2.45 -20.96 7.49
C THR A 24 -2.23 -21.19 8.98
N ASP A 25 -1.06 -21.73 9.30
CA ASP A 25 -0.57 -21.83 10.68
C ASP A 25 0.15 -20.55 11.10
N ILE A 26 0.18 -20.28 12.40
CA ILE A 26 0.84 -19.11 13.02
C ILE A 26 2.32 -19.02 12.59
N ARG A 27 3.00 -20.17 12.42
CA ARG A 27 4.40 -20.20 11.98
C ARG A 27 4.56 -19.75 10.53
N CYS A 28 3.63 -20.14 9.67
CA CYS A 28 3.61 -19.75 8.27
C CYS A 28 3.41 -18.24 8.14
N ASP A 29 2.51 -17.68 8.95
CA ASP A 29 2.21 -16.25 8.96
C ASP A 29 3.43 -15.44 9.37
N ARG A 30 4.16 -15.87 10.40
CA ARG A 30 5.43 -15.24 10.81
C ARG A 30 6.49 -15.30 9.72
N ARG A 31 6.58 -16.43 8.98
CA ARG A 31 7.51 -16.57 7.86
C ARG A 31 7.16 -15.59 6.73
N ILE A 32 5.89 -15.48 6.38
CA ILE A 32 5.40 -14.52 5.37
C ILE A 32 5.70 -13.09 5.80
N GLN A 33 5.42 -12.73 7.05
CA GLN A 33 5.73 -11.41 7.60
C GLN A 33 7.23 -11.10 7.54
N LYS A 34 8.08 -12.03 7.93
CA LYS A 34 9.54 -11.85 7.89
C LYS A 34 10.06 -11.67 6.46
N MET A 35 9.56 -12.45 5.51
CA MET A 35 9.92 -12.31 4.10
C MET A 35 9.45 -10.97 3.54
N ALA A 36 8.22 -10.56 3.85
CA ALA A 36 7.66 -9.28 3.41
C ALA A 36 8.39 -8.07 4.00
N SER A 37 8.87 -8.16 5.25
CA SER A 37 9.55 -7.05 5.94
C SER A 37 11.04 -6.95 5.60
N SER A 38 11.73 -8.09 5.52
CA SER A 38 13.20 -8.13 5.46
C SER A 38 13.73 -8.21 4.03
N GLN A 39 12.95 -8.78 3.10
CA GLN A 39 13.37 -8.98 1.72
C GLN A 39 12.61 -8.02 0.80
N LYS A 40 13.31 -7.43 -0.18
CA LYS A 40 12.70 -6.63 -1.27
C LYS A 40 12.02 -7.57 -2.27
N MET A 41 10.99 -8.28 -1.82
CA MET A 41 10.27 -9.28 -2.59
C MET A 41 8.82 -8.87 -2.83
N SER A 42 8.33 -9.19 -4.02
CA SER A 42 6.92 -9.09 -4.37
C SER A 42 6.08 -10.19 -3.71
N VAL A 43 4.77 -9.98 -3.59
CA VAL A 43 3.84 -10.99 -3.05
C VAL A 43 3.91 -12.31 -3.83
N CYS A 44 4.12 -12.25 -5.15
CA CYS A 44 4.28 -13.46 -5.98
C CYS A 44 5.56 -14.22 -5.61
N GLU A 45 6.67 -13.52 -5.40
CA GLU A 45 7.92 -14.13 -4.96
C GLU A 45 7.81 -14.72 -3.56
N ILE A 46 7.13 -14.03 -2.64
CA ILE A 46 6.86 -14.53 -1.30
C ILE A 46 6.02 -15.80 -1.37
N THR A 47 4.98 -15.83 -2.20
CA THR A 47 4.14 -17.02 -2.39
C THR A 47 5.00 -18.21 -2.87
N ARG A 48 5.81 -18.00 -3.91
CA ARG A 48 6.72 -19.03 -4.44
C ARG A 48 7.73 -19.51 -3.41
N ALA A 49 8.38 -18.59 -2.71
CA ALA A 49 9.43 -18.90 -1.74
C ALA A 49 8.89 -19.38 -0.38
N SER A 50 7.61 -19.15 -0.08
CA SER A 50 6.96 -19.70 1.10
C SER A 50 6.79 -21.23 1.00
N LEU A 51 6.75 -21.78 -0.24
CA LEU A 51 6.48 -23.19 -0.53
C LEU A 51 5.16 -23.71 0.08
N LEU A 52 4.24 -22.79 0.38
CA LEU A 52 2.93 -23.12 0.92
C LEU A 52 1.96 -23.28 -0.25
N HIS A 53 1.02 -24.23 -0.16
CA HIS A 53 -0.08 -24.38 -1.12
C HIS A 53 -1.16 -23.31 -0.88
N ILE A 54 -0.74 -22.05 -1.01
CA ILE A 54 -1.51 -20.86 -0.68
C ILE A 54 -1.54 -19.94 -1.90
N SER A 55 -2.70 -19.35 -2.15
CA SER A 55 -2.84 -18.38 -3.23
C SER A 55 -2.13 -17.05 -2.92
N LYS A 56 -1.66 -16.36 -3.97
CA LYS A 56 -1.11 -14.99 -3.87
C LYS A 56 -2.01 -14.04 -3.07
N ASN A 57 -3.32 -14.15 -3.25
CA ASN A 57 -4.30 -13.26 -2.62
C ASN A 57 -4.37 -13.49 -1.10
N THR A 58 -4.18 -14.73 -0.66
CA THR A 58 -4.12 -15.05 0.78
C THR A 58 -2.87 -14.44 1.40
N VAL A 59 -1.71 -14.54 0.75
CA VAL A 59 -0.46 -13.92 1.20
C VAL A 59 -0.62 -12.39 1.27
N HIS A 60 -1.18 -11.78 0.22
CA HIS A 60 -1.45 -10.34 0.20
C HIS A 60 -2.35 -9.91 1.37
N ARG A 61 -3.45 -10.65 1.58
CA ARG A 61 -4.39 -10.37 2.66
C ARG A 61 -3.72 -10.49 4.03
N GLN A 62 -2.90 -11.51 4.25
CA GLN A 62 -2.17 -11.67 5.51
C GLN A 62 -1.19 -10.54 5.79
N ILE A 63 -0.49 -10.04 4.77
CA ILE A 63 0.43 -8.92 4.94
C ILE A 63 -0.36 -7.69 5.42
N ILE A 64 -1.51 -7.39 4.80
CA ILE A 64 -2.36 -6.25 5.16
C ILE A 64 -3.06 -6.44 6.52
N GLU A 65 -3.71 -7.58 6.74
CA GLU A 65 -4.51 -7.88 7.94
C GLU A 65 -3.64 -8.09 9.18
N SER A 66 -2.37 -8.50 9.02
CA SER A 66 -1.49 -8.75 10.15
C SER A 66 -1.23 -7.53 11.02
N GLY A 67 -1.41 -6.31 10.49
CA GLY A 67 -1.06 -5.06 11.18
C GLY A 67 0.42 -4.94 11.53
N TYR A 68 1.27 -5.88 11.07
CA TYR A 68 2.70 -5.91 11.38
C TYR A 68 3.47 -4.84 10.60
N MET A 69 3.00 -4.51 9.39
CA MET A 69 3.59 -3.48 8.52
C MET A 69 2.61 -2.33 8.36
N ILE A 70 3.09 -1.10 8.53
CA ILE A 70 2.30 0.11 8.23
C ILE A 70 2.43 0.40 6.75
N HIS A 71 1.34 0.25 6.01
CA HIS A 71 1.28 0.64 4.61
C HIS A 71 0.92 2.13 4.50
N ALA A 72 1.91 2.95 4.13
CA ALA A 72 1.64 4.31 3.69
C ALA A 72 1.31 4.28 2.19
N LYS A 73 0.09 4.71 1.84
CA LYS A 73 -0.19 5.04 0.44
C LYS A 73 0.69 6.24 0.10
N MET A 74 1.53 6.11 -0.94
CA MET A 74 2.26 7.26 -1.43
C MET A 74 1.25 8.36 -1.79
N VAL A 75 1.51 9.58 -1.33
CA VAL A 75 0.66 10.73 -1.67
C VAL A 75 0.57 10.78 -3.18
N CYS A 76 -0.68 10.72 -3.67
CA CYS A 76 -0.94 10.68 -5.10
C CYS A 76 -0.42 11.99 -5.69
N THR A 77 0.62 11.91 -6.52
CA THR A 77 1.01 13.02 -7.36
C THR A 77 -0.03 13.19 -8.46
N LEU A 78 -0.16 14.42 -9.00
CA LEU A 78 -1.06 14.69 -10.12
C LEU A 78 -0.85 13.67 -11.23
N SER A 79 -1.94 13.01 -11.67
CA SER A 79 -1.87 12.03 -12.74
C SER A 79 -1.32 12.70 -14.00
N LEU A 80 -0.24 12.14 -14.55
CA LEU A 80 0.32 12.65 -15.78
C LEU A 80 -0.63 12.30 -16.93
N SER A 81 -1.10 13.33 -17.65
CA SER A 81 -1.79 13.13 -18.91
C SER A 81 -0.79 12.64 -19.97
N ASN A 82 -1.29 12.02 -21.04
CA ASN A 82 -0.44 11.60 -22.16
C ASN A 82 0.39 12.76 -22.73
N LEU A 83 -0.16 13.99 -22.70
CA LEU A 83 0.56 15.20 -23.10
C LEU A 83 1.72 15.54 -22.15
N HIS A 84 1.54 15.38 -20.83
CA HIS A 84 2.63 15.57 -19.87
C HIS A 84 3.73 14.53 -20.07
N ILE A 85 3.35 13.28 -20.33
CA ILE A 85 4.30 12.18 -20.56
C ILE A 85 5.12 12.45 -21.83
N SER A 86 4.47 12.80 -22.95
CA SER A 86 5.18 13.06 -24.21
C SER A 86 6.14 14.23 -24.11
N LYS A 87 5.73 15.35 -23.51
CA LYS A 87 6.60 16.52 -23.30
C LYS A 87 7.82 16.18 -22.44
N ARG A 88 7.63 15.43 -21.35
CA ARG A 88 8.73 15.01 -20.47
C ARG A 88 9.69 14.05 -21.18
N LEU A 89 9.16 13.11 -21.98
CA LEU A 89 9.97 12.17 -22.76
C LEU A 89 10.76 12.86 -23.87
N GLN A 90 10.23 13.93 -24.47
CA GLN A 90 10.98 14.75 -25.42
C GLN A 90 12.06 15.59 -24.71
N TRP A 91 11.77 16.09 -23.51
CA TRP A 91 12.70 16.95 -22.78
C TRP A 91 13.88 16.19 -22.16
N ALA A 92 13.63 15.03 -21.53
CA ALA A 92 14.61 14.34 -20.71
C ALA A 92 15.90 13.91 -21.45
N PRO A 93 15.85 13.28 -22.64
CA PRO A 93 17.07 12.84 -23.33
C PRO A 93 17.99 14.00 -23.70
N ASN A 94 17.41 15.15 -24.09
CA ASN A 94 18.16 16.35 -24.49
C ASN A 94 18.89 17.03 -23.32
N HIS A 95 18.41 16.82 -22.09
CA HIS A 95 18.94 17.46 -20.89
C HIS A 95 19.69 16.47 -19.98
N MET A 96 19.54 15.15 -20.16
CA MET A 96 20.34 14.16 -19.43
C MET A 96 21.83 14.24 -19.80
N SER A 97 22.15 14.50 -21.07
CA SER A 97 23.54 14.60 -21.57
C SER A 97 24.09 16.03 -21.57
N TYR A 98 23.53 16.94 -20.77
CA TYR A 98 23.88 18.37 -20.83
C TYR A 98 25.28 18.70 -20.26
N GLY A 99 25.83 17.82 -19.40
CA GLY A 99 27.20 17.93 -18.89
C GLY A 99 27.45 19.26 -18.17
N ASP A 100 28.59 19.90 -18.48
CA ASP A 100 29.02 21.16 -17.85
C ASP A 100 28.05 22.33 -18.03
N LYS A 101 27.12 22.24 -18.98
CA LYS A 101 26.07 23.25 -19.19
C LYS A 101 25.12 23.35 -18.00
N TRP A 102 25.00 22.28 -17.19
CA TRP A 102 24.25 22.34 -15.93
C TRP A 102 24.83 23.34 -14.94
N MET A 103 26.13 23.63 -15.00
CA MET A 103 26.79 24.58 -14.10
C MET A 103 26.35 26.03 -14.32
N ALA A 104 25.82 26.34 -15.51
CA ALA A 104 25.29 27.67 -15.83
C ALA A 104 23.79 27.82 -15.50
N VAL A 105 23.11 26.76 -15.05
CA VAL A 105 21.68 26.76 -14.78
C VAL A 105 21.42 27.04 -13.31
N LEU A 106 20.74 28.15 -13.01
CA LEU A 106 20.22 28.45 -11.67
C LEU A 106 18.75 28.03 -11.59
N PHE A 107 18.41 27.16 -10.64
CA PHE A 107 17.03 26.77 -10.37
C PHE A 107 16.43 27.63 -9.27
N GLY A 108 15.23 28.15 -9.50
CA GLY A 108 14.38 28.77 -8.49
C GLY A 108 12.96 28.26 -8.63
N ASP A 109 12.29 28.02 -7.51
CA ASP A 109 10.87 27.66 -7.45
C ASP A 109 10.18 28.49 -6.36
N GLU A 110 8.95 28.88 -6.61
CA GLU A 110 8.17 29.68 -5.67
C GLU A 110 7.47 28.75 -4.68
N LYS A 111 8.05 28.62 -3.48
CA LYS A 111 7.37 27.92 -2.38
C LYS A 111 6.47 28.90 -1.63
N ASN A 112 5.15 28.70 -1.73
CA ASN A 112 4.19 29.43 -0.89
C ASN A 112 4.46 29.14 0.59
N ARG A 113 4.87 30.16 1.35
CA ARG A 113 4.98 30.11 2.81
C ARG A 113 3.59 30.21 3.42
N THR A 114 2.82 29.12 3.35
CA THR A 114 1.53 29.03 4.04
C THR A 114 1.48 27.72 4.83
N SER A 115 2.39 27.59 5.79
CA SER A 115 2.14 26.87 7.02
C SER A 115 2.44 27.87 8.13
N MET A 116 1.42 28.22 8.91
CA MET A 116 1.58 29.01 10.11
C MET A 116 2.53 28.25 11.05
N ASP A 117 3.74 28.77 11.25
CA ASP A 117 4.57 28.37 12.38
C ASP A 117 3.94 28.97 13.65
N LEU A 118 2.85 28.35 14.11
CA LEU A 118 2.37 28.49 15.48
C LEU A 118 3.28 27.63 16.35
N THR A 119 4.46 28.15 16.67
CA THR A 119 5.16 27.72 17.89
C THR A 119 5.78 28.96 18.49
N GLY A 120 5.08 29.47 19.51
CA GLY A 120 5.53 30.61 20.29
C GLY A 120 6.81 30.32 21.05
N ILE A 121 7.57 31.39 21.26
CA ILE A 121 8.38 31.63 22.44
C ILE A 121 7.97 33.02 22.92
#